data_AF-A0A957MU75-F1
#
_entry.id   AF-A0A957MU75-F1
#
_cell.length_a   1.000
_cell.length_b   1.000
_cell.length_c   1.000
_cell.angle_alpha   90.00
_cell.angle_beta   90.00
_cell.angle_gamma   90.00
#
_symmetry.space_group_name_H-M   'P 1'
#
loop_
_entity.id
_entity.type
_entity.pdbx_description
1 polymer ?
#
loop_
_entity_poly.entity_id
_entity_poly.type
_entity_poly.pdbx_seq_one_letter_code
_entity_poly.pdbx_strand_id
1 'polypeptide(L)'
;DGYPTTPDAFLAEAERLKGDGLYAMTFFASTDFNGEGTSRGVWTTVSSFGGKFDDGEGNMTLNTPENVAAVEFLRTMVQSGYVPEIAFAGGFQEENAFKDASAGAFPTGLFGYRYVNPLTAPNGTEYAKGNEEDMLDAIAAGDVILAPYPAAEGQLPGCDIAVAGFGIPTGAKNPDAAYD
;
A
#
# COMPACT_ATOMS: atom_id res chain seq x y z
N ASP A 1 -13.98 1.14 16.04
CA ASP A 1 -12.94 0.43 16.82
C ASP A 1 -11.51 0.64 16.29
N GLY A 2 -11.22 1.82 15.72
CA GLY A 2 -9.90 2.10 15.13
C GLY A 2 -9.63 1.32 13.84
N TYR A 3 -8.40 1.42 13.34
CA TYR A 3 -7.95 0.67 12.16
C TYR A 3 -7.64 -0.79 12.53
N PRO A 4 -8.13 -1.79 11.78
CA PRO A 4 -7.83 -3.20 12.03
C PRO A 4 -6.34 -3.52 11.87
N THR A 5 -5.74 -4.16 12.88
CA THR A 5 -4.28 -4.43 12.92
C THR A 5 -3.91 -5.87 12.58
N THR A 6 -4.89 -6.75 12.38
CA THR A 6 -4.68 -8.17 11.99
C THR A 6 -5.46 -8.51 10.73
N PRO A 7 -5.00 -9.48 9.91
CA PRO A 7 -5.70 -9.92 8.71
C PRO A 7 -7.15 -10.32 8.97
N ASP A 8 -7.43 -11.07 10.04
CA ASP A 8 -8.79 -11.51 10.37
C ASP A 8 -9.72 -10.34 10.73
N ALA A 9 -9.23 -9.38 11.53
CA ALA A 9 -9.99 -8.16 11.82
C ALA A 9 -10.19 -7.32 10.56
N PHE A 10 -9.21 -7.30 9.66
CA PHE A 10 -9.32 -6.60 8.38
C PHE A 10 -10.39 -7.22 7.49
N LEU A 11 -10.43 -8.55 7.37
CA LEU A 11 -11.45 -9.26 6.60
C LEU A 11 -12.85 -9.08 7.19
N ALA A 12 -12.98 -9.07 8.52
CA ALA A 12 -14.26 -8.80 9.18
C ALA A 12 -14.77 -7.39 8.88
N GLU A 13 -13.90 -6.38 8.96
CA GLU A 13 -14.25 -5.01 8.61
C GLU A 13 -14.51 -4.84 7.10
N ALA A 14 -13.79 -5.59 6.27
CA ALA A 14 -13.99 -5.59 4.83
C ALA A 14 -15.38 -6.09 4.43
N GLU A 15 -15.86 -7.16 5.07
CA GLU A 15 -17.23 -7.65 4.87
C GLU A 15 -18.27 -6.62 5.31
N ARG A 16 -18.03 -5.93 6.43
CA ARG A 16 -18.90 -4.85 6.91
C ARG A 16 -18.98 -3.70 5.88
N LEU A 17 -17.83 -3.20 5.43
CA LEU A 17 -17.73 -2.10 4.45
C LEU A 17 -18.37 -2.47 3.12
N LYS A 18 -18.20 -3.71 2.66
CA LYS A 18 -18.87 -4.20 1.46
C LYS A 18 -20.39 -4.17 1.60
N GLY A 19 -20.93 -4.47 2.79
CA GLY A 19 -22.35 -4.34 3.10
C GLY A 19 -22.87 -2.90 2.92
N ASP A 20 -22.00 -1.91 3.11
CA ASP A 20 -22.29 -0.48 2.90
C ASP A 20 -22.02 -0.02 1.45
N GLY A 21 -21.61 -0.93 0.55
CA GLY A 21 -21.24 -0.61 -0.83
C GLY A 21 -19.87 0.02 -0.98
N LEU A 22 -19.00 -0.10 0.04
CA LEU A 22 -17.64 0.42 0.07
C LEU A 22 -16.62 -0.70 -0.10
N TYR A 23 -15.43 -0.33 -0.55
CA TYR A 23 -14.27 -1.21 -0.57
C TYR A 23 -13.49 -1.07 0.74
N ALA A 24 -12.95 -2.17 1.24
CA ALA A 24 -12.13 -2.17 2.43
C ALA A 24 -10.80 -1.44 2.19
N MET A 25 -10.22 -1.67 1.02
CA MET A 25 -9.00 -1.01 0.59
C MET A 25 -8.87 -0.97 -0.93
N THR A 26 -7.95 -0.15 -1.40
CA THR A 26 -7.40 -0.19 -2.75
C THR A 26 -5.87 -0.36 -2.65
N PHE A 27 -5.21 -0.90 -3.66
CA PHE A 27 -3.75 -1.01 -3.71
C PHE A 27 -3.25 -1.17 -5.14
N PHE A 28 -1.97 -0.90 -5.37
CA PHE A 28 -1.37 -1.05 -6.69
C PHE A 28 -1.17 -2.55 -6.98
N ALA A 29 -2.03 -3.12 -7.81
CA ALA A 29 -2.02 -4.54 -8.17
C ALA A 29 -1.52 -4.80 -9.61
N SER A 30 -1.32 -3.74 -10.39
CA SER A 30 -0.83 -3.83 -11.77
C SER A 30 0.66 -4.19 -11.85
N THR A 31 1.06 -4.81 -12.96
CA THR A 31 2.47 -5.05 -13.33
C THR A 31 3.10 -3.86 -14.08
N ASP A 32 2.50 -2.68 -13.99
CA ASP A 32 3.07 -1.43 -14.49
C ASP A 32 4.46 -1.17 -13.90
N PHE A 33 5.20 -0.24 -14.53
CA PHE A 33 6.59 0.09 -14.17
C PHE A 33 7.51 -1.14 -14.19
N ASN A 34 7.33 -2.01 -15.19
CA ASN A 34 8.07 -3.27 -15.34
C ASN A 34 7.90 -4.23 -14.15
N GLY A 35 6.74 -4.20 -13.50
CA GLY A 35 6.40 -5.06 -12.36
C GLY A 35 6.72 -4.46 -10.99
N GLU A 36 7.43 -3.34 -10.92
CA GLU A 36 7.78 -2.69 -9.65
C GLU A 36 6.54 -2.29 -8.84
N GLY A 37 5.48 -1.83 -9.51
CA GLY A 37 4.26 -1.40 -8.82
C GLY A 37 3.62 -2.49 -7.95
N THR A 38 3.89 -3.77 -8.22
CA THR A 38 3.40 -4.87 -7.38
C THR A 38 4.03 -4.88 -5.98
N SER A 39 5.20 -4.27 -5.77
CA SER A 39 5.86 -4.24 -4.46
C SER A 39 5.01 -3.52 -3.41
N ARG A 40 4.34 -2.41 -3.79
CA ARG A 40 3.56 -1.58 -2.85
C ARG A 40 2.42 -2.34 -2.18
N GLY A 41 1.71 -3.19 -2.91
CA GLY A 41 0.61 -3.99 -2.38
C GLY A 41 1.02 -5.41 -1.99
N VAL A 42 1.66 -6.12 -2.92
CA VAL A 42 1.96 -7.55 -2.78
C VAL A 42 3.09 -7.77 -1.78
N TRP A 43 4.23 -7.08 -1.93
CA TRP A 43 5.36 -7.28 -1.02
C TRP A 43 5.05 -6.77 0.40
N THR A 44 4.37 -5.63 0.54
CA THR A 44 3.83 -5.15 1.83
C THR A 44 3.01 -6.25 2.52
N THR A 45 2.15 -6.94 1.79
CA THR A 45 1.34 -8.03 2.36
C THR A 45 2.19 -9.26 2.69
N VAL A 46 3.04 -9.73 1.77
CA VAL A 46 3.91 -10.90 2.00
C VAL A 46 4.77 -10.71 3.25
N SER A 47 5.43 -9.56 3.37
CA SER A 47 6.28 -9.25 4.52
C SER A 47 5.48 -9.12 5.83
N SER A 48 4.23 -8.63 5.78
CA SER A 48 3.34 -8.55 6.96
C SER A 48 2.90 -9.92 7.50
N PHE A 49 3.00 -10.97 6.69
CA PHE A 49 2.75 -12.36 7.09
C PHE A 49 4.05 -13.08 7.52
N GLY A 50 5.20 -12.39 7.53
CA GLY A 50 6.51 -12.97 7.80
C GLY A 50 7.12 -13.69 6.59
N GLY A 51 6.51 -13.53 5.41
CA GLY A 51 6.95 -14.12 4.17
C GLY A 51 8.24 -13.52 3.60
N LYS A 52 8.91 -14.29 2.75
CA LYS A 52 10.18 -13.94 2.07
C LYS A 52 10.24 -14.60 0.71
N PHE A 53 11.06 -14.08 -0.20
CA PHE A 53 11.29 -14.74 -1.50
C PHE A 53 12.47 -15.71 -1.50
N ASP A 54 13.39 -15.54 -0.55
CA ASP A 54 14.55 -16.38 -0.36
C ASP A 54 14.81 -16.65 1.13
N ASP A 55 15.73 -17.57 1.40
CA ASP A 55 16.17 -17.97 2.75
C ASP A 55 17.24 -17.06 3.37
N GLY A 56 17.69 -16.01 2.67
CA GLY A 56 18.81 -15.15 3.05
C GLY A 56 20.17 -15.64 2.54
N GLU A 57 20.24 -16.86 2.00
CA GLU A 57 21.43 -17.43 1.36
C GLU A 57 21.30 -17.41 -0.19
N GLY A 58 20.20 -16.84 -0.69
CA GLY A 58 19.91 -16.75 -2.12
C GLY A 58 19.17 -17.97 -2.69
N ASN A 59 18.71 -18.91 -1.85
CA ASN A 59 17.84 -19.99 -2.32
C ASN A 59 16.38 -19.54 -2.27
N MET A 60 15.69 -19.72 -3.38
CA MET A 60 14.31 -19.26 -3.54
C MET A 60 13.31 -20.13 -2.75
N THR A 61 12.45 -19.48 -1.97
CA THR A 61 11.50 -20.11 -1.03
C THR A 61 10.08 -19.55 -1.20
N LEU A 62 9.55 -19.58 -2.43
CA LEU A 62 8.27 -18.92 -2.74
C LEU A 62 7.03 -19.56 -2.10
N ASN A 63 7.08 -20.83 -1.73
CA ASN A 63 5.92 -21.61 -1.26
C ASN A 63 5.95 -21.90 0.25
N THR A 64 6.57 -21.04 1.05
CA THR A 64 6.49 -21.15 2.51
C THR A 64 5.04 -20.98 2.99
N PRO A 65 4.67 -21.54 4.15
CA PRO A 65 3.33 -21.34 4.73
C PRO A 65 2.94 -19.86 4.84
N GLU A 66 3.89 -18.99 5.19
CA GLU A 66 3.70 -17.55 5.32
C GLU A 66 3.36 -16.89 3.97
N ASN A 67 4.09 -17.25 2.90
CA ASN A 67 3.82 -16.73 1.57
C ASN A 67 2.47 -17.21 1.02
N VAL A 68 2.13 -18.49 1.27
CA VAL A 68 0.83 -19.05 0.86
C VAL A 68 -0.30 -18.30 1.57
N ALA A 69 -0.19 -18.08 2.88
CA ALA A 69 -1.19 -17.34 3.64
C ALA A 69 -1.34 -15.89 3.15
N ALA A 70 -0.25 -15.21 2.83
CA ALA A 70 -0.29 -13.86 2.26
C ALA A 70 -1.01 -13.81 0.91
N VAL A 71 -0.72 -14.77 0.02
CA VAL A 71 -1.38 -14.88 -1.29
C VAL A 71 -2.86 -15.23 -1.14
N GLU A 72 -3.22 -16.11 -0.19
CA GLU A 72 -4.61 -16.43 0.13
C GLU A 72 -5.37 -15.22 0.65
N PHE A 73 -4.74 -14.39 1.49
CA PHE A 73 -5.32 -13.12 1.94
C PHE A 73 -5.57 -12.17 0.76
N LEU A 74 -4.55 -11.90 -0.07
CA LEU A 74 -4.70 -11.04 -1.26
C LEU A 74 -5.79 -11.56 -2.21
N ARG A 75 -5.81 -12.87 -2.45
CA ARG A 75 -6.82 -13.52 -3.28
C ARG A 75 -8.22 -13.32 -2.68
N THR A 76 -8.37 -13.50 -1.38
CA THR A 76 -9.65 -13.33 -0.68
C THR A 76 -10.13 -11.88 -0.78
N MET A 77 -9.25 -10.91 -0.54
CA MET A 77 -9.56 -9.49 -0.68
C MET A 77 -10.13 -9.14 -2.06
N VAL A 78 -9.51 -9.65 -3.12
CA VAL A 78 -9.94 -9.40 -4.50
C VAL A 78 -11.20 -10.19 -4.86
N GLN A 79 -11.23 -11.50 -4.63
CA GLN A 79 -12.34 -12.37 -5.06
C GLN A 79 -13.64 -12.10 -4.29
N SER A 80 -13.53 -11.61 -3.05
CA SER A 80 -14.69 -11.20 -2.26
C SER A 80 -15.17 -9.79 -2.59
N GLY A 81 -14.50 -9.05 -3.48
CA GLY A 81 -14.89 -7.69 -3.87
C GLY A 81 -14.61 -6.64 -2.79
N TYR A 82 -13.63 -6.88 -1.92
CA TYR A 82 -13.19 -5.91 -0.91
C TYR A 82 -12.20 -4.88 -1.49
N VAL A 83 -11.77 -5.09 -2.73
CA VAL A 83 -10.82 -4.28 -3.48
C VAL A 83 -11.46 -3.93 -4.82
N PRO A 84 -11.42 -2.66 -5.27
CA PRO A 84 -12.01 -2.27 -6.54
C PRO A 84 -11.18 -2.77 -7.73
N GLU A 85 -11.84 -3.04 -8.87
CA GLU A 85 -11.15 -3.48 -10.09
C GLU A 85 -10.08 -2.49 -10.59
N ILE A 86 -10.26 -1.19 -10.30
CA ILE A 86 -9.31 -0.14 -10.66
C ILE A 86 -7.91 -0.34 -10.05
N ALA A 87 -7.78 -1.16 -9.00
CA ALA A 87 -6.49 -1.59 -8.42
C ALA A 87 -5.55 -2.22 -9.46
N PHE A 88 -6.10 -2.83 -10.52
CA PHE A 88 -5.34 -3.50 -11.58
C PHE A 88 -5.11 -2.62 -12.82
N ALA A 89 -5.65 -1.39 -12.84
CA ALA A 89 -5.57 -0.52 -14.02
C ALA A 89 -4.16 0.03 -14.28
N GLY A 90 -3.32 0.12 -13.24
CA GLY A 90 -1.99 0.73 -13.33
C GLY A 90 -2.03 2.25 -13.28
N GLY A 91 -0.91 2.91 -13.56
CA GLY A 91 -0.81 4.38 -13.64
C GLY A 91 -1.32 5.15 -12.41
N PHE A 92 -1.18 4.58 -11.20
CA PHE A 92 -1.65 5.13 -9.93
C PHE A 92 -3.18 5.34 -9.84
N GLN A 93 -3.96 4.70 -10.71
CA GLN A 93 -5.41 4.86 -10.73
C GLN A 93 -6.09 4.28 -9.50
N GLU A 94 -5.44 3.35 -8.79
CA GLU A 94 -5.95 2.75 -7.57
C GLU A 94 -6.22 3.80 -6.48
N GLU A 95 -5.42 4.87 -6.43
CA GLU A 95 -5.54 5.93 -5.43
C GLU A 95 -6.87 6.68 -5.55
N ASN A 96 -7.49 6.68 -6.74
CA ASN A 96 -8.77 7.36 -6.96
C ASN A 96 -9.90 6.82 -6.07
N ALA A 97 -9.90 5.51 -5.79
CA ALA A 97 -10.90 4.92 -4.92
C ALA A 97 -10.76 5.40 -3.46
N PHE A 98 -9.54 5.74 -3.02
CA PHE A 98 -9.37 6.38 -1.72
C PHE A 98 -9.75 7.87 -1.79
N LYS A 99 -9.38 8.55 -2.89
CA LYS A 99 -9.66 9.98 -3.10
C LYS A 99 -11.15 10.32 -3.14
N ASP A 100 -11.98 9.42 -3.64
CA ASP A 100 -13.44 9.60 -3.72
C ASP A 100 -14.22 8.97 -2.54
N ALA A 101 -13.52 8.55 -1.48
CA ALA A 101 -14.06 7.85 -0.32
C ALA A 101 -14.72 6.48 -0.58
N SER A 102 -14.56 5.89 -1.78
CA SER A 102 -15.11 4.55 -2.06
C SER A 102 -14.31 3.43 -1.42
N ALA A 103 -13.03 3.63 -1.11
CA ALA A 103 -12.15 2.68 -0.41
C ALA A 103 -11.69 3.22 0.94
N GLY A 104 -11.79 2.40 1.99
CA GLY A 104 -11.46 2.80 3.37
C GLY A 104 -9.97 2.93 3.68
N ALA A 105 -9.09 2.34 2.86
CA ALA A 105 -7.65 2.37 3.06
C ALA A 105 -6.88 2.19 1.75
N PHE A 106 -5.62 2.61 1.74
CA PHE A 106 -4.67 2.23 0.70
C PHE A 106 -3.24 2.25 1.26
N PRO A 107 -2.38 1.27 0.91
CA PRO A 107 -0.97 1.34 1.24
C PRO A 107 -0.30 2.41 0.38
N THR A 108 0.44 3.31 1.02
CA THR A 108 1.09 4.42 0.33
C THR A 108 2.55 4.57 0.75
N GLY A 109 3.38 5.11 -0.14
CA GLY A 109 4.73 5.52 0.20
C GLY A 109 4.73 6.81 1.01
N LEU A 110 5.84 7.13 1.67
CA LEU A 110 5.97 8.34 2.52
C LEU A 110 5.65 9.65 1.78
N PHE A 111 5.83 9.68 0.46
CA PHE A 111 5.54 10.86 -0.37
C PHE A 111 4.14 10.85 -1.00
N GLY A 112 3.38 9.77 -0.86
CA GLY A 112 2.10 9.58 -1.54
C GLY A 112 1.05 10.63 -1.17
N TYR A 113 1.11 11.17 0.05
CA TYR A 113 0.21 12.26 0.51
C TYR A 113 0.20 13.48 -0.44
N ARG A 114 1.29 13.70 -1.20
CA ARG A 114 1.40 14.80 -2.17
C ARG A 114 0.55 14.62 -3.42
N TYR A 115 0.07 13.41 -3.69
CA TYR A 115 -0.65 13.05 -4.91
C TYR A 115 -2.12 12.68 -4.66
N VAL A 116 -2.51 12.52 -3.39
CA VAL A 116 -3.90 12.35 -2.95
C VAL A 116 -4.59 13.72 -2.90
N ASN A 117 -4.79 14.32 -4.08
CA ASN A 117 -5.56 15.54 -4.28
C ASN A 117 -6.28 15.53 -5.64
N PRO A 118 -7.53 16.05 -5.71
CA PRO A 118 -8.40 16.38 -4.57
C PRO A 118 -8.79 15.11 -3.78
N LEU A 119 -9.36 15.30 -2.59
CA LEU A 119 -9.79 14.25 -1.66
C LEU A 119 -11.18 14.58 -1.10
N THR A 120 -12.05 13.59 -1.03
CA THR A 120 -13.36 13.67 -0.36
C THR A 120 -13.34 12.74 0.85
N ALA A 121 -13.76 13.23 2.01
CA ALA A 121 -13.93 12.39 3.20
C ALA A 121 -15.30 11.66 3.17
N PRO A 122 -15.47 10.55 3.92
CA PRO A 122 -16.72 9.79 3.94
C PRO A 122 -17.96 10.58 4.37
N ASN A 123 -17.78 11.68 5.12
CA ASN A 123 -18.87 12.58 5.53
C ASN A 123 -19.25 13.60 4.44
N GLY A 124 -18.61 13.56 3.27
CA GLY A 124 -18.82 14.48 2.16
C GLY A 124 -17.98 15.77 2.21
N THR A 125 -17.10 15.94 3.19
CA THR A 125 -16.16 17.06 3.24
C THR A 125 -15.20 16.97 2.06
N GLU A 126 -15.11 18.04 1.27
CA GLU A 126 -14.19 18.12 0.13
C GLU A 126 -12.93 18.91 0.49
N TYR A 127 -11.78 18.31 0.19
CA TYR A 127 -10.45 18.92 0.24
C TYR A 127 -9.95 19.07 -1.21
N ALA A 128 -10.00 20.29 -1.75
CA ALA A 128 -9.84 20.54 -3.19
C ALA A 128 -8.91 21.71 -3.52
N LYS A 129 -7.84 21.89 -2.73
CA LYS A 129 -6.74 22.83 -3.01
C LYS A 129 -5.89 22.37 -4.20
N GLY A 130 -5.91 21.07 -4.54
CA GLY A 130 -5.20 20.51 -5.68
C GLY A 130 -3.70 20.37 -5.45
N ASN A 131 -3.30 20.21 -4.19
CA ASN A 131 -1.90 20.01 -3.77
C ASN A 131 -1.86 19.19 -2.48
N GLU A 132 -0.68 19.03 -1.89
CA GLU A 132 -0.45 18.18 -0.71
C GLU A 132 -1.26 18.58 0.53
N GLU A 133 -1.74 19.83 0.59
CA GLU A 133 -2.51 20.33 1.72
C GLU A 133 -3.87 19.64 1.85
N ASP A 134 -4.41 19.04 0.78
CA ASP A 134 -5.70 18.33 0.85
C ASP A 134 -5.62 17.13 1.80
N MET A 135 -4.56 16.33 1.71
CA MET A 135 -4.34 15.20 2.61
C MET A 135 -3.93 15.67 4.01
N LEU A 136 -3.12 16.73 4.12
CA LEU A 136 -2.67 17.27 5.41
C LEU A 136 -3.83 17.87 6.22
N ASP A 137 -4.72 18.61 5.57
CA ASP A 137 -5.93 19.16 6.20
C ASP A 137 -6.86 18.03 6.64
N ALA A 138 -7.07 17.00 5.82
CA ALA A 138 -7.90 15.86 6.18
C ALA A 138 -7.34 15.08 7.39
N ILE A 139 -6.01 14.96 7.50
CA ILE A 139 -5.35 14.40 8.68
C ILE A 139 -5.56 15.32 9.90
N ALA A 140 -5.38 16.63 9.74
CA ALA A 140 -5.55 17.60 10.83
C ALA A 140 -7.01 17.65 11.34
N ALA A 141 -7.97 17.45 10.45
CA ALA A 141 -9.40 17.35 10.77
C ALA A 141 -9.78 16.00 11.41
N GLY A 142 -8.92 14.99 11.32
CA GLY A 142 -9.20 13.63 11.79
C GLY A 142 -10.05 12.78 10.84
N ASP A 143 -10.28 13.24 9.62
CA ASP A 143 -10.97 12.47 8.57
C ASP A 143 -10.07 11.38 7.96
N VAL A 144 -8.75 11.55 8.07
CA VAL A 144 -7.74 10.57 7.64
C VAL A 144 -6.79 10.28 8.78
N ILE A 145 -6.39 9.01 8.91
CA ILE A 145 -5.36 8.56 9.83
C ILE A 145 -4.24 7.83 9.10
N LEU A 146 -3.04 7.85 9.67
CA LEU A 146 -1.96 6.97 9.26
C LEU A 146 -1.86 5.83 10.28
N ALA A 147 -1.90 4.59 9.78
CA ALA A 147 -1.77 3.39 10.59
C ALA A 147 -0.81 2.40 9.93
N PRO A 148 -0.09 1.57 10.71
CA PRO A 148 0.66 0.45 10.16
C PRO A 148 -0.25 -0.55 9.45
N TYR A 149 0.28 -1.23 8.42
CA TYR A 149 -0.44 -2.28 7.70
C TYR A 149 -0.81 -3.45 8.62
N PRO A 150 -1.92 -4.18 8.38
CA PRO A 150 -2.28 -5.35 9.18
C PRO A 150 -1.20 -6.43 9.11
N ALA A 151 -0.85 -7.02 10.25
CA ALA A 151 0.17 -8.06 10.35
C ALA A 151 -0.39 -9.35 10.93
N ALA A 152 0.11 -10.50 10.45
CA ALA A 152 -0.22 -11.79 11.03
C ALA A 152 0.25 -11.87 12.49
N GLU A 153 -0.36 -12.74 13.28
CA GLU A 153 -0.01 -12.89 14.70
C GLU A 153 1.49 -13.18 14.88
N GLY A 154 2.13 -12.41 15.77
CA GLY A 154 3.58 -12.52 16.02
C GLY A 154 4.48 -11.87 14.97
N GLN A 155 3.92 -11.29 13.90
CA GLN A 155 4.66 -10.59 12.86
C GLN A 155 4.59 -9.08 13.02
N LEU A 156 5.48 -8.37 12.30
CA LEU A 156 5.48 -6.92 12.21
C LEU A 156 4.79 -6.47 10.92
N PRO A 157 4.14 -5.29 10.91
CA PRO A 157 3.67 -4.65 9.69
C PRO A 157 4.78 -4.56 8.64
N GLY A 158 4.49 -5.12 7.47
CA GLY A 158 5.35 -5.06 6.30
C GLY A 158 5.29 -3.69 5.63
N CYS A 159 6.33 -3.39 4.87
CA CYS A 159 6.45 -2.19 4.05
C CYS A 159 7.44 -2.45 2.92
N ASP A 160 7.17 -1.91 1.75
CA ASP A 160 8.17 -1.85 0.70
C ASP A 160 9.23 -0.78 1.00
N ILE A 161 10.49 -1.10 0.72
CA ILE A 161 11.62 -0.21 1.00
C ILE A 161 12.26 0.18 -0.32
N ALA A 162 11.95 1.39 -0.78
CA ALA A 162 12.64 2.02 -1.89
C ALA A 162 13.74 2.96 -1.35
N VAL A 163 14.98 2.75 -1.79
CA VAL A 163 16.12 3.62 -1.45
C VAL A 163 16.71 4.19 -2.73
N ALA A 164 16.81 5.51 -2.79
CA ALA A 164 17.64 6.19 -3.78
C ALA A 164 19.07 6.33 -3.23
N GLY A 165 20.05 5.82 -3.96
CA GLY A 165 21.46 5.96 -3.63
C GLY A 165 22.21 6.76 -4.70
N PHE A 166 23.22 7.51 -4.27
CA PHE A 166 24.20 8.12 -5.17
C PHE A 166 25.42 7.20 -5.26
N GLY A 167 25.87 6.92 -6.48
CA GLY A 167 27.05 6.07 -6.73
C GLY A 167 28.03 6.76 -7.67
N ILE A 168 29.32 6.69 -7.34
CA ILE A 168 30.40 7.13 -8.23
C ILE A 168 30.79 5.91 -9.11
N PRO A 169 30.66 5.98 -10.44
CA PRO A 169 31.01 4.85 -11.30
C PRO A 169 32.50 4.49 -11.21
N THR A 170 32.80 3.19 -11.22
CA THR A 170 34.18 2.72 -11.37
C THR A 170 34.80 3.28 -12.65
N GLY A 171 35.94 3.99 -12.53
CA GLY A 171 36.61 4.64 -13.65
C GLY A 171 36.11 6.06 -13.97
N ALA A 172 35.30 6.68 -13.10
CA ALA A 172 35.01 8.10 -13.18
C ALA A 172 36.32 8.91 -13.30
N LYS A 173 36.36 9.86 -14.24
CA LYS A 173 37.56 10.68 -14.49
C LYS A 173 37.89 11.61 -13.33
N ASN A 174 36.86 12.06 -12.61
CA ASN A 174 36.95 13.01 -11.51
C ASN A 174 36.10 12.52 -10.33
N PRO A 175 36.47 11.42 -9.64
CA PRO A 175 35.68 10.90 -8.53
C PRO A 175 35.63 11.89 -7.35
N ASP A 176 36.70 12.67 -7.15
CA ASP A 176 36.78 13.64 -6.05
C ASP A 176 35.73 14.74 -6.18
N ALA A 177 35.43 15.17 -7.41
CA ALA A 177 34.39 16.18 -7.67
C ALA A 177 32.96 15.65 -7.46
N ALA A 178 32.77 14.34 -7.32
CA ALA A 178 31.44 13.76 -7.06
C ALA A 178 31.09 13.69 -5.57
N TYR A 179 32.00 14.12 -4.68
CA TYR A 179 31.73 14.26 -3.24
C TYR A 179 31.23 15.66 -2.85
N ASP A 180 31.43 16.67 -3.71
CA ASP A 180 30.97 18.05 -3.54
C ASP A 180 29.51 18.23 -4.00
#